data_AF-M6FDZ0-F1
#
_entry.id   AF-M6FDZ0-F1
#
_cell.length_a   1.000
_cell.length_b   1.000
_cell.length_c   1.000
_cell.angle_alpha   90.00
_cell.angle_beta   90.00
_cell.angle_gamma   90.00
#
_symmetry.space_group_name_H-M   'P 1'
#
loop_
_entity.id
_entity.type
_entity.pdbx_description
1 polymer ?
#
loop_
_entity_poly.entity_id
_entity_poly.type
_entity_poly.pdbx_seq_one_letter_code
_entity_poly.pdbx_strand_id
1 'polypeptide(L)'
;MAYRKKRADHEKLKVWKNWVGQNHHHLESVGLPLSVYQDMDHWEDFLENGHWHIDGPSFDVKDLTMDSIKLLYNFLERNYLEQPPTLLQMLRMRLGKNKII
;
A
#
# COMPACT_ATOMS: atom_id res chain seq x y z
N MET A 1 -5.60 30.27 -13.30
CA MET A 1 -6.71 29.29 -13.32
C MET A 1 -6.40 28.15 -12.34
N ALA A 2 -6.75 28.27 -11.06
CA ALA A 2 -6.35 27.31 -10.00
C ALA A 2 -7.52 26.54 -9.36
N TYR A 3 -8.76 26.81 -9.79
CA TYR A 3 -9.97 26.27 -9.15
C TYR A 3 -10.42 24.89 -9.67
N ARG A 4 -9.90 24.43 -10.83
CA ARG A 4 -10.23 23.09 -11.36
C ARG A 4 -9.45 21.95 -10.70
N LYS A 5 -8.18 22.18 -10.30
CA LYS A 5 -7.36 21.14 -9.64
C LYS A 5 -7.95 20.71 -8.30
N LYS A 6 -8.29 21.66 -7.42
CA LYS A 6 -8.83 21.39 -6.08
C LYS A 6 -10.12 20.55 -6.05
N ARG A 7 -10.97 20.61 -7.09
CA ARG A 7 -12.20 19.79 -7.16
C ARG A 7 -11.89 18.35 -7.53
N ALA A 8 -10.99 18.14 -8.51
CA ALA A 8 -10.54 16.81 -8.90
C ALA A 8 -9.83 16.10 -7.74
N ASP A 9 -9.02 16.84 -6.96
CA ASP A 9 -8.37 16.32 -5.75
C ASP A 9 -9.39 15.92 -4.68
N HIS A 10 -10.45 16.71 -4.46
CA HIS A 10 -11.50 16.35 -3.50
C HIS A 10 -12.30 15.11 -3.89
N GLU A 11 -12.63 14.93 -5.17
CA GLU A 11 -13.32 13.72 -5.63
C GLU A 11 -12.42 12.49 -5.50
N LYS A 12 -11.14 12.61 -5.90
CA LYS A 12 -10.14 11.55 -5.68
C LYS A 12 -9.97 11.21 -4.20
N LEU A 13 -9.89 12.20 -3.32
CA LEU A 13 -9.80 12.00 -1.87
C LEU A 13 -11.03 11.30 -1.29
N LYS A 14 -12.24 11.61 -1.79
CA LYS A 14 -13.46 10.91 -1.36
C LYS A 14 -13.46 9.45 -1.81
N VAL A 15 -13.07 9.20 -3.06
CA VAL A 15 -12.94 7.84 -3.61
C VAL A 15 -11.88 7.07 -2.82
N TRP A 16 -10.73 7.69 -2.54
CA TRP A 16 -9.66 7.13 -1.72
C TRP A 16 -10.13 6.78 -0.32
N LYS A 17 -10.75 7.72 0.41
CA LYS A 17 -11.27 7.47 1.76
C LYS A 17 -12.32 6.36 1.79
N ASN A 18 -13.17 6.28 0.78
CA ASN A 18 -14.15 5.20 0.67
C ASN A 18 -13.46 3.85 0.38
N TRP A 19 -12.48 3.81 -0.50
CA TRP A 19 -11.68 2.62 -0.79
C TRP A 19 -10.90 2.17 0.45
N VAL A 20 -10.24 3.09 1.16
CA VAL A 20 -9.57 2.82 2.43
C VAL A 20 -10.58 2.31 3.44
N GLY A 21 -11.75 2.93 3.59
CA GLY A 21 -12.79 2.46 4.51
C GLY A 21 -13.25 1.03 4.23
N GLN A 22 -13.36 0.63 2.95
CA GLN A 22 -13.74 -0.73 2.55
C GLN A 22 -12.61 -1.75 2.75
N ASN A 23 -11.36 -1.33 2.57
CA ASN A 23 -10.18 -2.21 2.64
C ASN A 23 -9.42 -2.10 3.97
N HIS A 24 -9.84 -1.21 4.87
CA HIS A 24 -9.15 -0.90 6.12
C HIS A 24 -8.96 -2.15 6.98
N HIS A 25 -9.99 -2.98 7.13
CA HIS A 25 -9.90 -4.23 7.86
C HIS A 25 -8.87 -5.21 7.25
N HIS A 26 -8.70 -5.18 5.93
CA HIS A 26 -7.69 -6.01 5.25
C HIS A 26 -6.28 -5.46 5.47
N LEU A 27 -6.11 -4.14 5.34
CA LEU A 27 -4.82 -3.46 5.56
C LEU A 27 -4.37 -3.54 7.03
N GLU A 28 -5.31 -3.44 7.97
CA GLU A 28 -5.06 -3.66 9.40
C GLU A 28 -4.70 -5.12 9.68
N SER A 29 -5.38 -6.08 9.05
CA SER A 29 -5.03 -7.50 9.17
C SER A 29 -3.65 -7.84 8.57
N VAL A 30 -3.19 -7.09 7.57
CA VAL A 30 -1.80 -7.18 7.09
C VAL A 30 -0.81 -6.69 8.16
N GLY A 31 -1.24 -5.81 9.07
CA GLY A 31 -0.38 -5.15 10.05
C GLY A 31 0.21 -3.84 9.54
N LEU A 32 -0.41 -3.23 8.52
CA LEU A 32 0.00 -1.92 8.04
C LEU A 32 -0.49 -0.83 9.01
N PRO A 33 0.37 0.10 9.45
CA PRO A 33 -0.05 1.23 10.24
C PRO A 33 -0.88 2.19 9.39
N LEU A 34 -1.88 2.81 10.02
CA LEU A 34 -2.81 3.72 9.35
C LEU A 34 -2.11 4.87 8.63
N SER A 35 -0.97 5.32 9.17
CA SER A 35 -0.12 6.37 8.60
C SER A 35 0.35 6.09 7.16
N VAL A 36 0.44 4.81 6.76
CA VAL A 36 0.91 4.41 5.42
C VAL A 36 -0.18 4.58 4.36
N TYR A 37 -1.45 4.37 4.71
CA TYR A 37 -2.57 4.38 3.75
C TYR A 37 -3.60 5.48 4.03
N GLN A 38 -3.39 6.30 5.05
CA GLN A 38 -4.25 7.44 5.39
C GLN A 38 -4.29 8.47 4.26
N ASP A 39 -3.16 8.70 3.59
CA ASP A 39 -3.02 9.62 2.46
C ASP A 39 -2.60 8.87 1.21
N MET A 40 -3.12 9.31 0.06
CA MET A 40 -2.86 8.69 -1.24
C MET A 40 -1.38 8.81 -1.61
N ASP A 41 -0.79 10.00 -1.44
CA ASP A 41 0.64 10.22 -1.70
C ASP A 41 1.56 9.31 -0.87
N HIS A 42 1.21 9.09 0.41
CA HIS A 42 1.97 8.19 1.29
C HIS A 42 1.87 6.74 0.84
N TRP A 43 0.68 6.34 0.40
CA TRP A 43 0.46 5.01 -0.13
C TRP A 43 1.24 4.79 -1.43
N GLU A 44 1.20 5.75 -2.35
CA GLU A 44 1.98 5.69 -3.59
C GLU A 44 3.48 5.60 -3.32
N ASP A 45 4.01 6.42 -2.40
CA ASP A 45 5.42 6.37 -2.02
C ASP A 45 5.79 5.00 -1.39
N PHE A 46 4.92 4.45 -0.54
CA PHE A 46 5.10 3.11 0.01
C PHE A 46 5.07 2.03 -1.07
N LEU A 47 4.21 2.13 -2.08
CA LEU A 47 4.15 1.20 -3.22
C LEU A 47 5.41 1.24 -4.09
N GLU A 48 6.09 2.38 -4.16
CA GLU A 48 7.33 2.53 -4.91
C GLU A 48 8.56 2.09 -4.10
N ASN A 49 8.64 2.53 -2.84
CA ASN A 49 9.82 2.37 -1.99
C ASN A 49 9.78 1.12 -1.10
N GLY A 50 8.59 0.58 -0.82
CA GLY A 50 8.38 -0.55 0.08
C GLY A 50 8.68 -0.28 1.55
N HIS A 51 8.92 0.97 1.91
CA HIS A 51 9.10 1.42 3.28
C HIS A 51 8.48 2.81 3.38
N TRP A 52 7.96 3.13 4.57
CA TRP A 52 7.42 4.45 4.86
C TRP A 52 8.19 5.08 6.00
N HIS A 53 8.62 6.32 5.81
CA HIS A 53 9.33 7.10 6.80
C HIS A 53 8.77 8.53 6.86
N ILE A 54 8.02 8.83 7.90
CA ILE A 54 7.71 10.20 8.34
C ILE A 54 8.07 10.31 9.82
N ASP A 55 8.19 11.52 10.37
CA ASP A 55 8.54 11.91 11.77
C ASP A 55 7.82 11.13 12.91
N GLY A 56 7.97 9.81 12.93
CA GLY A 56 7.24 8.81 13.71
C GLY A 56 7.85 7.42 13.50
N PRO A 57 7.20 6.34 13.97
CA PRO A 57 7.76 5.00 13.87
C PRO A 57 7.90 4.59 12.41
N SER A 58 9.15 4.37 11.99
CA SER A 58 9.50 3.84 10.69
C SER A 58 8.84 2.48 10.49
N PHE A 59 8.16 2.31 9.37
CA PHE A 59 7.56 1.03 9.00
C PHE A 59 8.22 0.52 7.74
N ASP A 60 8.90 -0.61 7.84
CA ASP A 60 9.45 -1.32 6.69
C ASP A 60 8.60 -2.56 6.40
N VAL A 61 8.30 -2.81 5.12
CA VAL A 61 7.72 -4.08 4.68
C VAL A 61 8.62 -5.28 5.09
N LYS A 62 9.89 -5.02 5.40
CA LYS A 62 10.80 -6.03 5.95
C LYS A 62 10.45 -6.51 7.35
N ASP A 63 9.78 -5.68 8.15
CA ASP A 63 9.37 -6.02 9.52
C ASP A 63 8.06 -6.83 9.54
N LEU A 64 7.36 -6.91 8.41
CA LEU A 64 6.17 -7.74 8.29
C LEU A 64 6.50 -9.23 8.35
N THR A 65 5.63 -9.97 9.04
CA THR A 65 5.68 -11.44 9.03
C THR A 65 5.42 -11.99 7.63
N MET A 66 5.82 -13.23 7.38
CA MET A 66 5.61 -13.84 6.07
C MET A 66 4.12 -13.98 5.70
N ASP A 67 3.24 -14.20 6.69
CA ASP A 67 1.80 -14.25 6.46
C ASP A 67 1.25 -12.88 6.09
N SER A 68 1.70 -11.82 6.78
CA SER A 68 1.42 -10.43 6.40
C SER A 68 1.88 -10.11 4.98
N ILE A 69 3.09 -10.54 4.60
CA ILE A 69 3.63 -10.35 3.25
C ILE A 69 2.77 -11.05 2.19
N LYS A 70 2.29 -12.28 2.47
CA LYS A 70 1.39 -13.00 1.55
C LYS A 70 0.04 -12.29 1.42
N LEU A 71 -0.52 -11.80 2.52
CA LEU A 71 -1.76 -11.02 2.51
C LEU A 71 -1.59 -9.74 1.68
N LEU A 72 -0.52 -8.99 1.93
CA LEU A 72 -0.19 -7.78 1.17
C LEU A 72 0.02 -8.09 -0.32
N TYR A 73 0.74 -9.16 -0.65
CA TYR A 73 0.96 -9.58 -2.02
C TYR A 73 -0.36 -9.88 -2.74
N ASN A 74 -1.21 -10.72 -2.15
CA ASN A 74 -2.51 -11.08 -2.74
C ASN A 74 -3.41 -9.84 -2.90
N PHE A 75 -3.37 -8.94 -1.91
CA PHE A 75 -4.12 -7.69 -1.96
C PHE A 75 -3.66 -6.79 -3.11
N LEU A 76 -2.35 -6.57 -3.23
CA LEU A 76 -1.77 -5.76 -4.30
C LEU A 76 -1.96 -6.40 -5.67
N GLU A 77 -1.78 -7.71 -5.79
CA GLU A 77 -2.01 -8.44 -7.04
C GLU A 77 -3.45 -8.30 -7.51
N ARG A 78 -4.43 -8.38 -6.60
CA ARG A 78 -5.86 -8.25 -6.94
C ARG A 78 -6.27 -6.82 -7.29
N ASN A 79 -5.74 -5.82 -6.59
CA ASN A 79 -6.13 -4.41 -6.79
C ASN A 79 -5.33 -3.72 -7.90
N TYR A 80 -4.10 -4.16 -8.16
CA TYR A 80 -3.15 -3.51 -9.08
C TYR A 80 -2.73 -4.44 -10.23
N LEU A 81 -3.63 -5.34 -10.63
CA LEU A 81 -3.35 -6.34 -11.67
C LEU A 81 -3.02 -5.68 -13.03
N GLU A 82 -3.65 -4.54 -13.33
CA GLU A 82 -3.39 -3.78 -14.56
C GLU A 82 -2.10 -2.96 -14.51
N GLN A 83 -1.70 -2.50 -13.32
CA GLN A 83 -0.52 -1.65 -13.11
C GLN A 83 0.22 -2.06 -11.84
N PRO A 84 1.07 -3.11 -11.92
CA PRO A 84 1.71 -3.68 -10.76
C PRO A 84 2.78 -2.73 -10.19
N PRO A 85 2.71 -2.34 -8.90
CA PRO A 85 3.69 -1.46 -8.28
C PRO A 85 5.03 -2.17 -8.07
N THR A 86 6.10 -1.39 -7.88
CA THR A 86 7.45 -1.89 -7.58
C THR A 86 7.46 -2.78 -6.35
N LEU A 87 6.69 -2.41 -5.32
CA LEU A 87 6.51 -3.22 -4.11
C LEU A 87 5.97 -4.62 -4.43
N LEU A 88 5.01 -4.77 -5.34
CA LEU A 88 4.48 -6.09 -5.71
C LEU A 88 5.60 -6.98 -6.29
N GLN A 89 6.48 -6.41 -7.12
CA GLN A 89 7.63 -7.15 -7.66
C GLN A 89 8.64 -7.52 -6.56
N MET A 90 8.91 -6.61 -5.63
CA MET A 90 9.77 -6.88 -4.47
C MET A 90 9.21 -7.99 -3.58
N LEU A 91 7.91 -7.95 -3.28
CA LEU A 91 7.21 -8.98 -2.51
C LEU A 91 7.23 -10.31 -3.25
N ARG A 92 7.00 -10.31 -4.57
CA ARG A 92 7.11 -11.51 -5.41
C ARG A 92 8.48 -12.14 -5.33
N MET A 93 9.56 -11.33 -5.38
CA MET A 93 10.93 -11.83 -5.22
C MET A 93 11.18 -12.40 -3.83
N ARG A 94 10.65 -11.78 -2.78
CA ARG A 94 10.73 -12.30 -1.40
C ARG A 94 9.98 -13.61 -1.22
N LEU A 95 8.76 -13.70 -1.73
CA LEU A 95 7.92 -14.91 -1.66
C LEU A 95 8.47 -16.04 -2.54
N GLY A 96 8.95 -15.70 -3.74
CA GLY A 96 9.57 -16.63 -4.68
C GLY A 96 10.89 -17.21 -4.17
N LYS A 97 11.68 -16.43 -3.42
CA LYS A 97 12.88 -16.93 -2.71
C LYS A 97 12.55 -17.99 -1.65
N ASN A 98 11.32 -18.04 -1.15
CA ASN A 98 10.85 -19.08 -0.24
C ASN A 98 10.22 -20.30 -0.94
N LYS A 99 10.25 -20.36 -2.28
CA LYS A 99 10.08 -21.60 -3.04
C LYS A 99 11.44 -22.20 -3.39
N ILE A 100 12.25 -22.50 -2.37
CA ILE A 100 13.34 -23.47 -2.50
C ILE A 100 13.27 -24.35 -1.26
N ILE A 101 12.55 -25.46 -1.41
CA ILE A 101 12.86 -26.87 -1.08
C ILE A 101 11.52 -27.62 -1.06
#